data_AF-A0A222FMC8-F1
#
_entry.id   AF-A0A222FMC8-F1
#
_cell.length_a   1.000
_cell.length_b   1.000
_cell.length_c   1.000
_cell.angle_alpha   90.00
_cell.angle_beta   90.00
_cell.angle_gamma   90.00
#
_symmetry.space_group_name_H-M   'P 1'
#
loop_
_entity.id
_entity.type
_entity.pdbx_description
1 polymer ?
#
loop_
_entity_poly.entity_id
_entity_poly.type
_entity_poly.pdbx_seq_one_letter_code
_entity_poly.pdbx_strand_id
1 'polypeptide(L)'
;MFRLLLCGMIWVSGTSWASQSDLLLFEALAHRSTADASLIFLRQGDGLSRQRLQATLLAADDQAALLRRDWPELVQAWQASRTFIEQNLEIAANNADVRFPVNLDGHQQALYADIVQAQQQADSSGNQQQLAMLQALTALEQVVAGYLYFNINIFGGLSVTDNTIETAAEKFTQALPALPANLRQRLQRKWQFVEKAILDYNQSSAVFIVRRTTDSMREMIITELGAAQP
;
A
#
# COMPACT_ATOMS: atom_id res chain seq x y z
N MET A 1 -17.94 -58.87 -3.58
CA MET A 1 -17.61 -58.45 -4.96
C MET A 1 -17.77 -56.92 -5.02
N PHE A 2 -16.69 -56.23 -5.37
CA PHE A 2 -16.47 -54.78 -5.34
C PHE A 2 -17.34 -53.95 -6.30
N ARG A 3 -17.71 -52.72 -5.88
CA ARG A 3 -17.58 -51.41 -6.59
C ARG A 3 -18.54 -50.39 -5.95
N LEU A 4 -18.12 -49.47 -5.07
CA LEU A 4 -17.49 -48.16 -5.36
C LEU A 4 -18.17 -47.39 -6.50
N LEU A 5 -19.02 -46.43 -6.13
CA LEU A 5 -19.38 -45.26 -6.93
C LEU A 5 -19.08 -44.02 -6.07
N LEU A 6 -17.85 -43.53 -6.20
CA LEU A 6 -17.46 -42.18 -5.81
C LEU A 6 -18.07 -41.23 -6.84
N CYS A 7 -19.08 -40.46 -6.43
CA CYS A 7 -19.48 -39.25 -7.13
C CYS A 7 -18.33 -38.24 -7.02
N GLY A 8 -17.58 -38.09 -8.09
CA GLY A 8 -16.68 -36.96 -8.27
C GLY A 8 -17.49 -35.67 -8.36
N MET A 9 -17.50 -34.91 -7.26
CA MET A 9 -17.73 -33.47 -7.33
C MET A 9 -16.54 -32.87 -8.07
N ILE A 10 -16.70 -32.64 -9.37
CA ILE A 10 -15.86 -31.71 -10.09
C ILE A 10 -16.29 -30.32 -9.59
N TRP A 11 -15.56 -29.81 -8.61
CA TRP A 11 -15.56 -28.38 -8.33
C TRP A 11 -15.03 -27.71 -9.61
N VAL A 12 -15.94 -27.11 -10.38
CA VAL A 12 -15.54 -26.12 -11.38
C VAL A 12 -15.06 -24.93 -10.58
N SER A 13 -13.74 -24.82 -10.42
CA SER A 13 -13.09 -23.63 -9.91
C SER A 13 -13.62 -22.44 -10.70
N GLY A 14 -14.28 -21.51 -10.01
CA GLY A 14 -14.57 -20.20 -10.57
C GLY A 14 -13.25 -19.62 -11.05
N THR A 15 -13.14 -19.36 -12.34
CA THR A 15 -12.01 -18.63 -12.89
C THR A 15 -12.00 -17.26 -12.20
N SER A 16 -11.12 -17.05 -11.22
CA SER A 16 -10.81 -15.70 -10.74
C SER A 16 -10.13 -14.98 -11.88
N TRP A 17 -10.66 -13.84 -12.27
CA TRP A 17 -10.13 -13.06 -13.37
C TRP A 17 -9.20 -11.95 -12.88
N ALA A 18 -9.34 -11.55 -11.61
CA ALA A 18 -8.38 -10.72 -10.89
C ALA A 18 -7.18 -11.57 -10.47
N SER A 19 -6.01 -11.17 -10.92
CA SER A 19 -4.75 -11.85 -10.61
C SER A 19 -4.19 -11.40 -9.24
N GLN A 20 -3.27 -12.18 -8.66
CA GLN A 20 -2.47 -11.75 -7.51
C GLN A 20 -1.78 -10.40 -7.76
N SER A 21 -1.36 -10.13 -9.00
CA SER A 21 -0.76 -8.84 -9.39
C SER A 21 -1.73 -7.67 -9.20
N ASP A 22 -3.01 -7.88 -9.54
CA ASP A 22 -4.03 -6.83 -9.43
C ASP A 22 -4.30 -6.47 -7.96
N LEU A 23 -4.32 -7.47 -7.09
CA LEU A 23 -4.50 -7.27 -5.65
C LEU A 23 -3.28 -6.61 -5.00
N LEU A 24 -2.05 -6.98 -5.40
CA LEU A 24 -0.84 -6.35 -4.88
C LEU A 24 -0.73 -4.89 -5.32
N LEU A 25 -1.05 -4.57 -6.57
CA LEU A 25 -1.07 -3.18 -7.03
C LEU A 25 -2.14 -2.37 -6.28
N PHE A 26 -3.32 -2.96 -6.06
CA PHE A 26 -4.36 -2.34 -5.27
C PHE A 26 -3.92 -2.08 -3.82
N GLU A 27 -3.26 -3.03 -3.18
CA GLU A 27 -2.68 -2.88 -1.84
C GLU A 27 -1.66 -1.75 -1.75
N ALA A 28 -0.73 -1.69 -2.71
CA ALA A 28 0.23 -0.60 -2.78
C ALA A 28 -0.46 0.77 -2.87
N LEU A 29 -1.51 0.88 -3.70
CA LEU A 29 -2.29 2.11 -3.83
C LEU A 29 -3.09 2.46 -2.57
N ALA A 30 -3.64 1.46 -1.88
CA ALA A 30 -4.33 1.65 -0.61
C ALA A 30 -3.39 2.21 0.47
N HIS A 31 -2.20 1.61 0.65
CA HIS A 31 -1.19 2.15 1.56
C HIS A 31 -0.72 3.55 1.15
N ARG A 32 -0.52 3.78 -0.15
CA ARG A 32 -0.16 5.10 -0.66
C ARG A 32 -1.24 6.15 -0.36
N SER A 33 -2.52 5.78 -0.39
CA SER A 33 -3.60 6.70 -0.02
C SER A 33 -3.50 7.15 1.44
N THR A 34 -3.13 6.25 2.35
CA THR A 34 -2.86 6.55 3.76
C THR A 34 -1.68 7.49 3.93
N ALA A 35 -0.57 7.19 3.22
CA ALA A 35 0.60 8.05 3.20
C ALA A 35 0.26 9.47 2.71
N ASP A 36 -0.47 9.57 1.60
CA ASP A 36 -0.80 10.85 0.98
C ASP A 36 -1.80 11.66 1.82
N ALA A 37 -2.80 11.01 2.43
CA ALA A 37 -3.70 11.63 3.39
C ALA A 37 -2.97 12.11 4.65
N SER A 38 -1.99 11.34 5.15
CA SER A 38 -1.15 11.75 6.27
C SER A 38 -0.28 12.97 5.91
N LEU A 39 0.22 13.05 4.67
CA LEU A 39 0.97 14.22 4.20
C LEU A 39 0.14 15.50 4.15
N ILE A 40 -1.16 15.40 3.80
CA ILE A 40 -2.09 16.55 3.85
C ILE A 40 -2.08 17.15 5.25
N PHE A 41 -2.15 16.32 6.29
CA PHE A 41 -2.10 16.76 7.69
C PHE A 41 -0.75 17.41 8.03
N LEU A 42 0.37 16.74 7.72
CA LEU A 42 1.71 17.25 8.05
C LEU A 42 2.07 18.56 7.34
N ARG A 43 1.46 18.83 6.19
CA ARG A 43 1.78 19.99 5.33
C ARG A 43 0.64 20.98 5.17
N GLN A 44 -0.36 20.90 6.06
CA GLN A 44 -1.48 21.84 6.10
C GLN A 44 -2.21 21.96 4.74
N GLY A 45 -2.36 20.83 4.05
CA GLY A 45 -3.07 20.73 2.78
C GLY A 45 -2.45 21.48 1.62
N ASP A 46 -1.10 21.56 1.54
CA ASP A 46 -0.42 22.13 0.39
C ASP A 46 -0.90 21.53 -0.95
N GLY A 47 -0.90 22.34 -2.00
CA GLY A 47 -1.45 21.96 -3.31
C GLY A 47 -0.80 20.73 -3.94
N LEU A 48 0.50 20.50 -3.71
CA LEU A 48 1.20 19.33 -4.25
C LEU A 48 0.76 18.05 -3.54
N SER A 49 0.56 18.12 -2.22
CA SER A 49 0.05 16.98 -1.44
C SER A 49 -1.39 16.64 -1.84
N ARG A 50 -2.24 17.65 -2.11
CA ARG A 50 -3.62 17.46 -2.60
C ARG A 50 -3.65 16.80 -3.98
N GLN A 51 -2.89 17.33 -4.92
CA GLN A 51 -2.80 16.77 -6.28
C GLN A 51 -2.33 15.32 -6.24
N ARG A 52 -1.34 15.03 -5.40
CA ARG A 52 -0.80 13.68 -5.25
C ARG A 52 -1.83 12.71 -4.67
N LEU A 53 -2.53 13.08 -3.60
CA LEU A 53 -3.58 12.27 -3.03
C LEU A 53 -4.67 11.98 -4.07
N GLN A 54 -5.12 13.00 -4.80
CA GLN A 54 -6.12 12.84 -5.85
C GLN A 54 -5.66 11.84 -6.93
N ALA A 55 -4.42 11.93 -7.38
CA ALA A 55 -3.87 10.98 -8.36
C ALA A 55 -3.85 9.54 -7.81
N THR A 56 -3.49 9.36 -6.53
CA THR A 56 -3.50 8.05 -5.87
C THR A 56 -4.93 7.50 -5.73
N LEU A 57 -5.90 8.33 -5.33
CA LEU A 57 -7.31 7.92 -5.21
C LEU A 57 -7.88 7.49 -6.57
N LEU A 58 -7.60 8.23 -7.64
CA LEU A 58 -8.06 7.88 -8.99
C LEU A 58 -7.44 6.56 -9.48
N ALA A 59 -6.13 6.38 -9.31
CA ALA A 59 -5.48 5.12 -9.68
C ALA A 59 -6.03 3.92 -8.89
N ALA A 60 -6.33 4.12 -7.60
CA ALA A 60 -6.93 3.10 -6.77
C ALA A 60 -8.40 2.80 -7.17
N ASP A 61 -9.17 3.82 -7.58
CA ASP A 61 -10.52 3.64 -8.13
C ASP A 61 -10.50 2.79 -9.41
N ASP A 62 -9.57 3.08 -10.33
CA ASP A 62 -9.39 2.32 -11.56
C ASP A 62 -9.02 0.86 -11.25
N GLN A 63 -8.10 0.64 -10.31
CA GLN A 63 -7.69 -0.70 -9.91
C GLN A 63 -8.82 -1.45 -9.18
N ALA A 64 -9.56 -0.80 -8.29
CA ALA A 64 -10.71 -1.39 -7.60
C ALA A 64 -11.81 -1.80 -8.59
N ALA A 65 -11.99 -1.05 -9.68
CA ALA A 65 -12.97 -1.41 -10.71
C ALA A 65 -12.66 -2.75 -11.37
N LEU A 66 -11.38 -3.10 -11.55
CA LEU A 66 -10.95 -4.41 -12.07
C LEU A 66 -11.27 -5.55 -11.10
N LEU A 67 -11.20 -5.28 -9.79
CA LEU A 67 -11.44 -6.26 -8.74
C LEU A 67 -12.93 -6.48 -8.45
N ARG A 68 -13.83 -5.59 -8.90
CA ARG A 68 -15.25 -5.56 -8.51
C ARG A 68 -16.01 -6.87 -8.72
N ARG A 69 -15.71 -7.62 -9.79
CA ARG A 69 -16.44 -8.88 -10.05
C ARG A 69 -16.09 -9.95 -9.03
N ASP A 70 -14.81 -10.04 -8.68
CA ASP A 70 -14.27 -11.17 -7.92
C ASP A 70 -14.19 -10.85 -6.42
N TRP A 71 -14.05 -9.55 -6.08
CA TRP A 71 -13.91 -9.03 -4.71
C TRP A 71 -14.81 -7.80 -4.48
N PRO A 72 -16.15 -7.90 -4.58
CA PRO A 72 -17.03 -6.76 -4.41
C PRO A 72 -16.97 -6.13 -3.02
N GLU A 73 -16.74 -6.92 -1.97
CA GLU A 73 -16.57 -6.46 -0.58
C GLU A 73 -15.34 -5.56 -0.45
N LEU A 74 -14.25 -5.93 -1.13
CA LEU A 74 -13.02 -5.13 -1.15
C LEU A 74 -13.25 -3.76 -1.79
N VAL A 75 -14.06 -3.70 -2.85
CA VAL A 75 -14.45 -2.43 -3.48
C VAL A 75 -15.31 -1.58 -2.54
N GLN A 76 -16.17 -2.20 -1.73
CA GLN A 76 -16.95 -1.48 -0.72
C GLN A 76 -16.06 -0.90 0.39
N ALA A 77 -15.12 -1.69 0.91
CA ALA A 77 -14.16 -1.24 1.91
C ALA A 77 -13.30 -0.07 1.38
N TRP A 78 -12.87 -0.17 0.11
CA TRP A 78 -12.17 0.92 -0.58
C TRP A 78 -13.01 2.20 -0.63
N GLN A 79 -14.26 2.10 -1.08
CA GLN A 79 -15.14 3.27 -1.19
C GLN A 79 -15.44 3.90 0.17
N ALA A 80 -15.55 3.11 1.24
CA ALA A 80 -15.67 3.62 2.60
C ALA A 80 -14.43 4.43 3.02
N SER A 81 -13.24 3.88 2.80
CA SER A 81 -11.97 4.56 3.09
C SER A 81 -11.78 5.84 2.26
N ARG A 82 -12.01 5.78 0.95
CA ARG A 82 -11.99 6.91 0.03
C ARG A 82 -12.95 8.02 0.46
N THR A 83 -14.21 7.67 0.76
CA THR A 83 -15.23 8.63 1.19
C THR A 83 -14.83 9.32 2.49
N PHE A 84 -14.29 8.56 3.46
CA PHE A 84 -13.79 9.13 4.70
C PHE A 84 -12.67 10.16 4.42
N ILE A 85 -11.68 9.81 3.59
CA ILE A 85 -10.58 10.73 3.23
C ILE A 85 -11.13 12.02 2.63
N GLU A 86 -12.03 11.93 1.64
CA GLU A 86 -12.57 13.11 0.96
C GLU A 86 -13.37 14.02 1.88
N GLN A 87 -14.22 13.45 2.73
CA GLN A 87 -15.06 14.21 3.66
C GLN A 87 -14.24 14.90 4.76
N ASN A 88 -13.07 14.36 5.10
CA ASN A 88 -12.22 14.85 6.19
C ASN A 88 -10.97 15.57 5.69
N LEU A 89 -10.85 15.83 4.38
CA LEU A 89 -9.64 16.41 3.79
C LEU A 89 -9.36 17.83 4.30
N GLU A 90 -10.40 18.65 4.47
CA GLU A 90 -10.26 19.99 5.06
C GLU A 90 -9.98 19.95 6.56
N ILE A 91 -10.51 18.96 7.27
CA ILE A 91 -10.21 18.74 8.69
C ILE A 91 -8.72 18.41 8.86
N ALA A 92 -8.20 17.51 8.00
CA ALA A 92 -6.79 17.16 7.96
C ALA A 92 -5.92 18.36 7.59
N ALA A 93 -6.28 19.09 6.53
CA ALA A 93 -5.51 20.25 6.06
C ALA A 93 -5.41 21.37 7.09
N ASN A 94 -6.45 21.58 7.90
CA ASN A 94 -6.44 22.63 8.92
C ASN A 94 -5.90 22.14 10.28
N ASN A 95 -5.49 20.88 10.40
CA ASN A 95 -5.17 20.24 11.68
C ASN A 95 -6.27 20.51 12.74
N ALA A 96 -7.53 20.42 12.31
CA ALA A 96 -8.68 20.88 13.09
C ALA A 96 -9.25 19.82 14.03
N ASP A 97 -8.86 18.55 13.85
CA ASP A 97 -9.32 17.43 14.68
C ASP A 97 -8.20 16.42 14.92
N VAL A 98 -7.83 16.25 16.19
CA VAL A 98 -6.84 15.26 16.65
C VAL A 98 -7.33 13.82 16.51
N ARG A 99 -8.62 13.60 16.25
CA ARG A 99 -9.21 12.27 15.99
C ARG A 99 -9.06 11.83 14.54
N PHE A 100 -8.69 12.73 13.63
CA PHE A 100 -8.50 12.39 12.22
C PHE A 100 -7.54 11.21 12.01
N PRO A 101 -6.32 11.19 12.62
CA PRO A 101 -5.42 10.05 12.49
C PRO A 101 -6.05 8.73 12.94
N VAL A 102 -6.72 8.71 14.09
CA VAL A 102 -7.34 7.51 14.66
C VAL A 102 -8.47 6.98 13.76
N ASN A 103 -9.31 7.87 13.25
CA ASN A 103 -10.40 7.49 12.36
C ASN A 103 -9.88 7.02 10.99
N LEU A 104 -8.84 7.67 10.47
CA LEU A 104 -8.15 7.23 9.25
C LEU A 104 -7.64 5.80 9.40
N ASP A 105 -6.95 5.49 10.50
CA ASP A 105 -6.45 4.14 10.76
C ASP A 105 -7.60 3.12 10.81
N GLY A 106 -8.69 3.42 11.51
CA GLY A 106 -9.85 2.51 11.56
C GLY A 106 -10.41 2.12 10.19
N HIS A 107 -10.56 3.10 9.28
CA HIS A 107 -11.00 2.83 7.91
C HIS A 107 -9.97 2.06 7.08
N GLN A 108 -8.68 2.33 7.29
CA GLN A 108 -7.60 1.70 6.54
C GLN A 108 -7.32 0.27 7.00
N GLN A 109 -7.36 -0.01 8.31
CA GLN A 109 -7.19 -1.37 8.84
C GLN A 109 -8.29 -2.32 8.35
N ALA A 110 -9.54 -1.84 8.26
CA ALA A 110 -10.63 -2.61 7.69
C ALA A 110 -10.34 -2.98 6.21
N LEU A 111 -9.93 -2.00 5.42
CA LEU A 111 -9.52 -2.23 4.03
C LEU A 111 -8.35 -3.22 3.91
N TYR A 112 -7.30 -3.05 4.72
CA TYR A 112 -6.12 -3.93 4.66
C TYR A 112 -6.45 -5.36 5.05
N ALA A 113 -7.33 -5.57 6.04
CA ALA A 113 -7.79 -6.91 6.41
C ALA A 113 -8.48 -7.61 5.24
N ASP A 114 -9.36 -6.91 4.51
CA ASP A 114 -10.06 -7.45 3.35
C ASP A 114 -9.09 -7.75 2.19
N ILE A 115 -8.07 -6.89 1.97
CA ILE A 115 -7.02 -7.15 0.97
C ILE A 115 -6.27 -8.44 1.28
N VAL A 116 -5.83 -8.61 2.55
CA VAL A 116 -5.09 -9.81 2.96
C VAL A 116 -5.93 -11.07 2.76
N GLN A 117 -7.23 -11.02 3.08
CA GLN A 117 -8.13 -12.14 2.83
C GLN A 117 -8.28 -12.46 1.34
N ALA A 118 -8.45 -11.43 0.49
CA ALA A 118 -8.55 -11.61 -0.95
C ALA A 118 -7.26 -12.23 -1.55
N GLN A 119 -6.08 -11.79 -1.10
CA GLN A 119 -4.81 -12.35 -1.56
C GLN A 119 -4.60 -13.82 -1.16
N GLN A 120 -5.10 -14.25 0.00
CA GLN A 120 -5.02 -15.66 0.40
C GLN A 120 -5.83 -16.60 -0.50
N GLN A 121 -6.84 -16.06 -1.17
CA GLN A 121 -7.75 -16.81 -2.02
C GLN A 121 -7.45 -16.64 -3.52
N ALA A 122 -6.59 -15.68 -3.87
CA ALA A 122 -6.26 -15.36 -5.25
C ALA A 122 -5.30 -16.37 -5.88
N ASP A 123 -5.46 -16.56 -7.20
CA ASP A 123 -4.51 -17.35 -7.96
C ASP A 123 -3.14 -16.66 -8.01
N SER A 124 -2.13 -17.36 -7.51
CA SER A 124 -0.73 -16.93 -7.52
C SER A 124 -0.02 -17.25 -8.84
N SER A 125 -0.74 -17.78 -9.83
CA SER A 125 -0.23 -17.95 -11.18
C SER A 125 0.04 -16.58 -11.81
N GLY A 126 1.27 -16.37 -12.28
CA GLY A 126 1.69 -15.07 -12.79
C GLY A 126 3.18 -14.99 -13.05
N ASN A 127 3.58 -13.90 -13.71
CA ASN A 127 4.99 -13.59 -13.94
C ASN A 127 5.67 -13.34 -12.58
N GLN A 128 6.54 -14.26 -12.17
CA GLN A 128 7.22 -14.20 -10.87
C GLN A 128 8.03 -12.93 -10.68
N GLN A 129 8.61 -12.38 -11.75
CA GLN A 129 9.36 -11.13 -11.67
C GLN A 129 8.43 -9.94 -11.44
N GLN A 130 7.25 -9.93 -12.09
CA GLN A 130 6.22 -8.91 -11.85
C GLN A 130 5.71 -8.98 -10.41
N LEU A 131 5.41 -10.18 -9.92
CA LEU A 131 4.94 -10.39 -8.55
C LEU A 131 6.00 -9.93 -7.53
N ALA A 132 7.27 -10.26 -7.74
CA ALA A 132 8.36 -9.81 -6.87
C ALA A 132 8.48 -8.26 -6.84
N MET A 133 8.36 -7.60 -8.00
CA MET A 133 8.37 -6.14 -8.07
C MET A 133 7.16 -5.52 -7.36
N LEU A 134 5.96 -6.09 -7.52
CA LEU A 134 4.76 -5.62 -6.84
C LEU A 134 4.82 -5.85 -5.33
N GLN A 135 5.34 -6.99 -4.87
CA GLN A 135 5.59 -7.25 -3.44
C GLN A 135 6.57 -6.23 -2.84
N ALA A 136 7.65 -5.92 -3.55
CA ALA A 136 8.59 -4.88 -3.12
C ALA A 136 7.92 -3.49 -3.10
N LEU A 137 7.08 -3.17 -4.09
CA LEU A 137 6.32 -1.93 -4.10
C LEU A 137 5.37 -1.84 -2.90
N THR A 138 4.57 -2.87 -2.67
CA THR A 138 3.63 -2.94 -1.54
C THR A 138 4.34 -2.76 -0.21
N ALA A 139 5.45 -3.47 0.02
CA ALA A 139 6.21 -3.35 1.25
C ALA A 139 6.80 -1.93 1.43
N LEU A 140 7.23 -1.28 0.34
CA LEU A 140 7.67 0.11 0.38
C LEU A 140 6.52 1.05 0.78
N GLU A 141 5.33 0.88 0.20
CA GLU A 141 4.17 1.71 0.56
C GLU A 141 3.71 1.47 2.00
N GLN A 142 3.80 0.24 2.51
CA GLN A 142 3.53 -0.08 3.92
C GLN A 142 4.46 0.70 4.86
N VAL A 143 5.76 0.70 4.58
CA VAL A 143 6.75 1.46 5.35
C VAL A 143 6.41 2.95 5.33
N VAL A 144 6.12 3.51 4.16
CA VAL A 144 5.83 4.94 3.99
C VAL A 144 4.53 5.33 4.69
N ALA A 145 3.48 4.53 4.56
CA ALA A 145 2.20 4.74 5.22
C ALA A 145 2.36 4.71 6.74
N GLY A 146 3.02 3.68 7.28
CA GLY A 146 3.29 3.55 8.71
C GLY A 146 4.11 4.73 9.23
N TYR A 147 5.20 5.10 8.54
CA TYR A 147 6.07 6.19 8.95
C TYR A 147 5.35 7.55 8.98
N LEU A 148 4.55 7.86 7.97
CA LEU A 148 3.80 9.11 7.93
C LEU A 148 2.66 9.12 8.94
N TYR A 149 1.99 7.98 9.13
CA TYR A 149 0.98 7.80 10.18
C TYR A 149 1.56 8.01 11.58
N PHE A 150 2.73 7.43 11.87
CA PHE A 150 3.44 7.65 13.12
C PHE A 150 3.72 9.14 13.34
N ASN A 151 4.23 9.83 12.31
CA ASN A 151 4.53 11.26 12.40
C ASN A 151 3.27 12.12 12.63
N ILE A 152 2.13 11.86 11.98
CA ILE A 152 0.90 12.64 12.24
C ILE A 152 0.39 12.45 13.67
N ASN A 153 0.58 11.27 14.27
CA ASN A 153 0.19 11.03 15.65
C ASN A 153 1.10 11.76 16.64
N ILE A 154 2.42 11.65 16.47
CA ILE A 154 3.40 12.35 17.31
C ILE A 154 3.21 13.88 17.23
N PHE A 155 3.08 14.44 16.02
CA PHE A 155 2.83 15.88 15.86
C PHE A 155 1.39 16.30 16.23
N GLY A 156 0.43 15.39 16.19
CA GLY A 156 -0.94 15.57 16.65
C GLY A 156 -1.13 15.45 18.16
N GLY A 157 -0.05 15.18 18.92
CA GLY A 157 -0.09 15.06 20.39
C GLY A 157 -0.57 13.71 20.92
N LEU A 158 -0.63 12.68 20.06
CA LEU A 158 -0.96 11.31 20.43
C LEU A 158 0.32 10.47 20.56
N SER A 159 0.39 9.66 21.62
CA SER A 159 1.43 8.63 21.75
C SER A 159 0.92 7.34 21.12
N VAL A 160 1.60 6.88 20.06
CA VAL A 160 1.30 5.60 19.40
C VAL A 160 2.55 4.72 19.44
N THR A 161 2.37 3.45 19.77
CA THR A 161 3.43 2.44 19.64
C THR A 161 3.47 1.95 18.20
N ASP A 162 4.63 2.11 17.56
CA ASP A 162 4.88 1.57 16.23
C ASP A 162 5.22 0.09 16.30
N ASN A 163 4.36 -0.74 15.71
CA ASN A 163 4.57 -2.18 15.57
C ASN A 163 4.47 -2.64 14.11
N THR A 164 4.34 -1.74 13.13
CA THR A 164 4.10 -2.11 11.72
C THR A 164 5.19 -1.63 10.77
N ILE A 165 5.92 -0.55 11.07
CA ILE A 165 6.98 -0.04 10.19
C ILE A 165 8.13 -1.04 10.09
N GLU A 166 8.56 -1.61 11.23
CA GLU A 166 9.65 -2.60 11.28
C GLU A 166 9.33 -3.84 10.45
N THR A 167 8.15 -4.44 10.65
CA THR A 167 7.72 -5.61 9.87
C THR A 167 7.63 -5.29 8.37
N ALA A 168 7.15 -4.11 7.99
CA ALA A 168 7.11 -3.69 6.59
C ALA A 168 8.52 -3.48 6.00
N ALA A 169 9.45 -2.92 6.79
CA ALA A 169 10.84 -2.72 6.41
C ALA A 169 11.56 -4.07 6.21
N GLU A 170 11.31 -5.04 7.07
CA GLU A 170 11.78 -6.42 6.91
C GLU A 170 11.24 -7.05 5.62
N LYS A 171 9.93 -6.92 5.35
CA LYS A 171 9.33 -7.41 4.09
C LYS A 171 9.98 -6.80 2.86
N PHE A 172 10.21 -5.48 2.86
CA PHE A 172 10.88 -4.81 1.74
C PHE A 172 12.29 -5.36 1.55
N THR A 173 13.04 -5.50 2.63
CA THR A 173 14.40 -6.04 2.62
C THR A 173 14.44 -7.48 2.08
N GLN A 174 13.47 -8.31 2.47
CA GLN A 174 13.33 -9.69 2.01
C GLN A 174 12.88 -9.79 0.54
N ALA A 175 12.19 -8.79 0.00
CA ALA A 175 11.76 -8.76 -1.40
C ALA A 175 12.92 -8.39 -2.36
N LEU A 176 13.91 -7.62 -1.90
CA LEU A 176 15.02 -7.13 -2.74
C LEU A 176 15.77 -8.23 -3.52
N PRO A 177 16.13 -9.40 -2.95
CA PRO A 177 16.88 -10.44 -3.66
C PRO A 177 16.17 -10.97 -4.92
N ALA A 178 14.83 -10.96 -4.94
CA ALA A 178 14.01 -11.44 -6.05
C ALA A 178 13.88 -10.45 -7.21
N LEU A 179 14.39 -9.22 -7.05
CA LEU A 179 14.34 -8.18 -8.08
C LEU A 179 15.47 -8.31 -9.11
N PRO A 180 15.28 -7.80 -10.34
CA PRO A 180 16.34 -7.71 -11.35
C PRO A 180 17.59 -7.04 -10.80
N ALA A 181 18.78 -7.55 -11.14
CA ALA A 181 20.03 -7.14 -10.51
C ALA A 181 20.29 -5.62 -10.55
N ASN A 182 19.99 -4.96 -11.67
CA ASN A 182 20.14 -3.51 -11.83
C ASN A 182 19.17 -2.73 -10.91
N LEU A 183 17.87 -3.07 -10.96
CA LEU A 183 16.85 -2.48 -10.08
C LEU A 183 17.20 -2.70 -8.61
N ARG A 184 17.53 -3.93 -8.22
CA ARG A 184 17.93 -4.31 -6.86
C ARG A 184 19.07 -3.46 -6.35
N GLN A 185 20.15 -3.29 -7.12
CA GLN A 185 21.32 -2.52 -6.70
C GLN A 185 20.97 -1.04 -6.48
N ARG A 186 20.13 -0.45 -7.33
CA ARG A 186 19.69 0.94 -7.19
C ARG A 186 18.77 1.13 -5.98
N LEU A 187 17.84 0.19 -5.76
CA LEU A 187 16.93 0.21 -4.61
C LEU A 187 17.67 -0.01 -3.30
N GLN A 188 18.61 -0.97 -3.22
CA GLN A 188 19.39 -1.24 -2.01
C GLN A 188 20.10 0.00 -1.47
N ARG A 189 20.75 0.79 -2.34
CA ARG A 189 21.45 2.02 -1.92
C ARG A 189 20.50 3.05 -1.32
N LYS A 190 19.31 3.22 -1.92
CA LYS A 190 18.29 4.14 -1.42
C LYS A 190 17.62 3.60 -0.16
N TRP A 191 17.41 2.30 -0.09
CA TRP A 191 16.80 1.62 1.04
C TRP A 191 17.63 1.75 2.31
N GLN A 192 18.94 1.50 2.24
CA GLN A 192 19.85 1.69 3.37
C GLN A 192 19.79 3.10 3.95
N PHE A 193 19.60 4.10 3.09
CA PHE A 193 19.42 5.47 3.51
C PHE A 193 18.05 5.72 4.16
N VAL A 194 16.96 5.18 3.58
CA VAL A 194 15.60 5.27 4.15
C VAL A 194 15.50 4.56 5.49
N GLU A 195 15.98 3.33 5.58
CA GLU A 195 16.00 2.51 6.80
C GLU A 195 16.70 3.25 7.94
N LYS A 196 17.88 3.81 7.68
CA LYS A 196 18.58 4.63 8.65
C LYS A 196 17.78 5.90 9.03
N ALA A 197 17.23 6.61 8.06
CA ALA A 197 16.48 7.84 8.30
C ALA A 197 15.18 7.62 9.08
N ILE A 198 14.56 6.45 8.94
CA ILE A 198 13.39 6.05 9.72
C ILE A 198 13.80 5.74 11.17
N LEU A 199 14.90 5.01 11.38
CA LEU A 199 15.42 4.67 12.71
C LEU A 199 15.91 5.89 13.51
N ASP A 200 16.43 6.91 12.83
CA ASP A 200 16.90 8.16 13.46
C ASP A 200 15.74 9.10 13.89
N TYR A 201 14.55 8.54 14.22
CA TYR A 201 13.27 9.17 14.56
C TYR A 201 13.36 10.59 15.19
N ASN A 202 12.48 11.51 14.73
CA ASN A 202 12.12 12.84 15.30
C ASN A 202 12.63 14.14 14.65
N GLN A 203 12.68 14.28 13.33
CA GLN A 203 12.70 15.62 12.71
C GLN A 203 11.78 15.74 11.49
N SER A 204 11.06 16.85 11.36
CA SER A 204 10.22 17.15 10.19
C SER A 204 11.01 17.14 8.86
N SER A 205 12.32 17.37 8.92
CA SER A 205 13.25 17.23 7.79
C SER A 205 13.37 15.78 7.30
N ALA A 206 13.31 14.79 8.21
CA ALA A 206 13.33 13.37 7.88
C ALA A 206 12.10 12.95 7.07
N VAL A 207 10.92 13.49 7.38
CA VAL A 207 9.69 13.28 6.58
C VAL A 207 9.88 13.69 5.12
N PHE A 208 10.47 14.86 4.87
CA PHE A 208 10.73 15.32 3.51
C PHE A 208 11.70 14.39 2.76
N ILE A 209 12.78 14.00 3.43
CA ILE A 209 13.87 13.20 2.86
C ILE A 209 13.42 11.77 2.57
N VAL A 210 12.74 11.13 3.53
CA VAL A 210 12.15 9.78 3.40
C VAL A 210 11.17 9.79 2.24
N ARG A 211 10.19 10.71 2.24
CA ARG A 211 9.21 10.85 1.14
C ARG A 211 9.88 10.95 -0.22
N ARG A 212 10.82 11.89 -0.39
CA ARG A 212 11.46 12.11 -1.71
C ARG A 212 12.26 10.89 -2.16
N THR A 213 12.89 10.19 -1.22
CA THR A 213 13.67 9.00 -1.54
C THR A 213 12.77 7.83 -1.91
N THR A 214 11.69 7.61 -1.18
CA THR A 214 10.72 6.55 -1.48
C THR A 214 9.92 6.83 -2.74
N ASP A 215 9.65 8.10 -3.08
CA ASP A 215 9.09 8.49 -4.39
C ASP A 215 9.99 8.05 -5.54
N SER A 216 11.30 8.33 -5.41
CA SER A 216 12.28 7.90 -6.40
C SER A 216 12.39 6.37 -6.49
N MET A 217 12.28 5.64 -5.37
CA MET A 217 12.26 4.17 -5.38
C MET A 217 11.01 3.62 -6.06
N ARG A 218 9.84 4.19 -5.75
CA ARG A 218 8.56 3.85 -6.39
C ARG A 218 8.63 4.02 -7.90
N GLU A 219 9.12 5.17 -8.37
CA GLU A 219 9.28 5.44 -9.80
C GLU A 219 10.17 4.41 -10.49
N MET A 220 11.25 3.96 -9.84
CA MET A 220 12.11 2.90 -10.38
C MET A 220 11.35 1.58 -10.54
N ILE A 221 10.58 1.19 -9.53
CA ILE A 221 9.81 -0.06 -9.57
C ILE A 221 8.72 0.02 -10.65
N ILE A 222 7.96 1.13 -10.70
CA ILE A 222 6.89 1.33 -11.70
C ILE A 222 7.45 1.36 -13.12
N THR A 223 8.60 2.00 -13.34
CA THR A 223 9.23 2.05 -14.67
C THR A 223 9.62 0.66 -15.15
N GLU A 224 10.21 -0.16 -14.28
CA GLU A 224 10.59 -1.54 -14.60
C GLU A 224 9.36 -2.45 -14.78
N LEU A 225 8.29 -2.23 -14.02
CA LEU A 225 7.01 -2.91 -14.22
C LEU A 225 6.42 -2.62 -15.62
N GLY A 226 6.47 -1.36 -16.07
CA GLY A 226 6.03 -0.97 -17.41
C GLY A 226 6.90 -1.53 -18.53
N ALA A 227 8.20 -1.65 -18.31
CA ALA A 227 9.13 -2.24 -19.28
C ALA A 227 9.05 -3.78 -19.36
N ALA A 228 8.47 -4.43 -18.35
CA ALA A 228 8.31 -5.89 -18.28
C ALA A 228 7.01 -6.41 -18.91
N GLN A 229 6.15 -5.54 -19.44
CA GLN A 229 4.97 -5.95 -20.21
C GLN A 229 5.39 -6.27 -21.66
N PRO A 230 5.10 -7.50 -22.17
CA PRO A 230 5.51 -7.93 -23.50
C PRO A 230 4.83 -7.20 -24.65
#